data_AF-A0A8T4WCN4-F1
#
_entry.id   AF-A0A8T4WCN4-F1
#
_cell.length_a   1.000
_cell.length_b   1.000
_cell.length_c   1.000
_cell.angle_alpha   90.00
_cell.angle_beta   90.00
_cell.angle_gamma   90.00
#
_symmetry.space_group_name_H-M   'P 1'
#
loop_
_entity.id
_entity.type
_entity.pdbx_description
1 polymer ?
#
loop_
_entity_poly.entity_id
_entity_poly.type
_entity_poly.pdbx_seq_one_letter_code
_entity_poly.pdbx_strand_id
1 'polypeptide(L)'
;MRMFVTELRGKTVMTNDGQILGKIDNFVIDTDTGNIKHVLATPAEEIETELFETDAEERLVLPYEGMKAVKDVVVMENISMD
;
A
#
# COMPACT_ATOMS: atom_id res chain seq x y z
N MET A 1 17.24 -10.68 0.86
CA MET A 1 16.60 -10.63 2.19
C MET A 1 15.17 -11.14 2.02
N ARG A 2 14.71 -12.04 2.90
CA ARG A 2 13.30 -12.46 2.93
C ARG A 2 12.61 -11.64 4.02
N MET A 3 11.38 -11.21 3.77
CA MET A 3 10.57 -10.43 4.71
C MET A 3 9.15 -10.98 4.68
N PHE A 4 8.51 -11.09 5.84
CA PHE A 4 7.11 -11.47 5.91
C PHE A 4 6.20 -10.25 5.78
N VAL A 5 5.05 -10.45 5.15
CA VAL A 5 4.01 -9.42 5.01
C VAL A 5 3.53 -8.90 6.37
N THR A 6 3.56 -9.74 7.40
CA THR A 6 3.25 -9.36 8.78
C THR A 6 4.21 -8.31 9.35
N GLU A 7 5.46 -8.25 8.87
CA GLU A 7 6.44 -7.23 9.26
C GLU A 7 6.15 -5.87 8.61
N LEU A 8 5.34 -5.84 7.56
CA LEU A 8 4.96 -4.61 6.85
C LEU A 8 3.78 -3.91 7.50
N ARG A 9 2.96 -4.63 8.26
CA ARG A 9 1.76 -4.08 8.90
C ARG A 9 2.15 -2.94 9.83
N GLY A 10 1.45 -1.81 9.69
CA GLY A 10 1.68 -0.58 10.45
C GLY A 10 2.82 0.31 9.93
N LYS A 11 3.62 -0.14 8.94
CA LYS A 11 4.61 0.73 8.31
C LYS A 11 3.94 1.84 7.52
N THR A 12 4.59 3.00 7.50
CA THR A 12 4.18 4.13 6.67
C THR A 12 4.38 3.81 5.20
N VAL A 13 3.37 4.07 4.38
CA VAL A 13 3.45 4.05 2.92
C VAL A 13 3.58 5.48 2.42
N MET A 14 4.48 5.70 1.48
CA MET A 14 4.68 7.00 0.83
C MET A 14 4.90 6.83 -0.67
N THR A 15 4.66 7.89 -1.42
CA THR A 15 5.07 8.03 -2.82
C THR A 15 6.60 8.23 -2.94
N ASN A 16 7.16 8.13 -4.14
CA ASN A 16 8.58 8.39 -4.37
C ASN A 16 8.98 9.88 -4.20
N ASP A 17 8.04 10.81 -4.34
CA ASP A 17 8.26 12.23 -4.03
C ASP A 17 8.03 12.58 -2.54
N GLY A 18 7.73 11.58 -1.70
CA GLY A 18 7.71 11.69 -0.24
C GLY A 18 6.36 12.07 0.37
N GLN A 19 5.28 12.11 -0.43
CA GLN A 19 3.92 12.25 0.09
C GLN A 19 3.56 11.01 0.91
N ILE A 20 3.15 11.22 2.16
CA ILE A 20 2.69 10.14 3.02
C ILE A 20 1.26 9.79 2.63
N LEU A 21 1.03 8.55 2.24
CA LEU A 21 -0.29 8.05 1.87
C LEU A 21 -1.05 7.49 3.08
N GLY A 22 -0.32 6.98 4.07
CA GLY A 22 -0.93 6.38 5.24
C GLY A 22 -0.12 5.23 5.82
N LYS A 23 -0.80 4.25 6.41
CA LYS A 23 -0.19 3.08 7.04
C LYS A 23 -0.76 1.78 6.49
N ILE A 24 0.12 0.80 6.25
CA ILE A 24 -0.29 -0.53 5.80
C ILE A 24 -1.16 -1.18 6.87
N ASP A 25 -2.39 -1.54 6.50
CA ASP A 25 -3.26 -2.34 7.35
C ASP A 25 -3.28 -3.81 6.92
N ASN A 26 -3.41 -4.08 5.62
CA ASN A 26 -3.61 -5.44 5.12
C ASN A 26 -3.15 -5.61 3.66
N PHE A 27 -3.35 -6.80 3.09
CA PHE A 27 -2.95 -7.16 1.72
C PHE A 27 -4.00 -8.03 1.05
N VAL A 28 -4.17 -7.84 -0.26
CA VAL A 28 -4.96 -8.75 -1.11
C VAL A 28 -4.01 -9.77 -1.70
N ILE A 29 -4.30 -11.06 -1.49
CA ILE A 29 -3.46 -12.17 -1.93
C ILE A 29 -4.28 -13.08 -2.84
N ASP A 30 -3.69 -13.46 -3.96
CA ASP A 30 -4.16 -14.54 -4.81
C ASP A 30 -4.00 -15.88 -4.06
N THR A 31 -5.11 -16.56 -3.79
CA THR A 31 -5.12 -17.76 -2.94
C THR A 31 -4.56 -19.00 -3.62
N ASP A 32 -4.49 -19.01 -4.95
CA ASP A 32 -4.00 -20.14 -5.73
C ASP A 32 -2.47 -20.09 -5.85
N THR A 33 -1.92 -18.89 -6.05
CA THR A 33 -0.48 -18.67 -6.27
C THR A 33 0.26 -18.16 -5.04
N GLY A 34 -0.44 -17.59 -4.06
CA GLY A 34 0.13 -16.89 -2.91
C GLY A 34 0.74 -15.52 -3.25
N ASN A 35 0.54 -15.02 -4.48
CA ASN A 35 1.07 -13.73 -4.90
C ASN A 35 0.27 -12.57 -4.29
N ILE A 36 0.98 -11.53 -3.86
CA ILE A 36 0.37 -10.28 -3.41
C ILE A 36 -0.11 -9.50 -4.63
N LYS A 37 -1.37 -9.07 -4.61
CA LYS A 37 -1.99 -8.24 -5.65
C LYS A 37 -2.00 -6.76 -5.23
N HIS A 38 -2.49 -6.49 -4.02
CA HIS A 38 -2.64 -5.12 -3.52
C HIS A 38 -2.17 -5.00 -2.07
N VAL A 39 -1.73 -3.80 -1.73
CA VAL A 39 -1.50 -3.32 -0.37
C VAL A 39 -2.72 -2.49 0.02
N LEU A 40 -3.30 -2.77 1.18
CA LEU A 40 -4.40 -2.01 1.75
C LEU A 40 -3.85 -1.09 2.84
N ALA A 41 -4.03 0.21 2.69
CA ALA A 41 -3.51 1.20 3.62
C ALA A 41 -4.61 2.08 4.19
N THR A 42 -4.60 2.28 5.50
CA THR A 42 -5.42 3.33 6.13
C THR A 42 -4.88 4.70 5.67
N PRO A 43 -5.71 5.55 5.04
CA PRO A 43 -5.27 6.86 4.56
C PRO A 43 -4.74 7.75 5.69
N ALA A 44 -3.76 8.60 5.39
CA ALA A 44 -3.40 9.72 6.26
C ALA A 44 -4.50 10.82 6.22
N GLU A 45 -4.56 11.69 7.23
CA GLU A 45 -5.62 12.71 7.34
C GLU A 45 -5.62 13.68 6.16
N GLU A 46 -4.45 13.95 5.57
CA GLU A 46 -4.27 14.88 4.46
C GLU A 46 -4.56 14.28 3.08
N ILE A 47 -4.95 12.99 3.02
CA ILE A 47 -5.24 12.30 1.76
C ILE A 47 -6.70 12.48 1.37
N GLU A 48 -6.91 13.10 0.21
CA GLU A 48 -8.20 13.15 -0.49
C GLU A 48 -8.52 11.75 -1.06
N THR A 49 -9.19 10.92 -0.28
CA THR A 49 -9.47 9.51 -0.61
C THR A 49 -10.28 9.32 -1.89
N GLU A 50 -11.04 10.34 -2.31
CA GLU A 50 -11.81 10.34 -3.56
C GLU A 50 -10.92 10.28 -4.81
N LEU A 51 -9.63 10.61 -4.67
CA LEU A 51 -8.62 10.49 -5.72
C LEU A 51 -7.96 9.11 -5.77
N PHE A 52 -8.45 8.13 -5.01
CA PHE A 52 -7.90 6.78 -4.94
C PHE A 52 -8.99 5.70 -5.05
N GLU A 53 -8.61 4.53 -5.54
CA GLU A 53 -9.45 3.35 -5.34
C GLU A 53 -9.45 2.99 -3.84
N THR A 54 -10.64 2.74 -3.30
CA THR A 54 -10.83 2.35 -1.91
C THR A 54 -11.67 1.08 -1.80
N ASP A 55 -11.41 0.30 -0.75
CA ASP A 55 -12.26 -0.83 -0.41
C ASP A 55 -13.46 -0.43 0.46
N ALA A 56 -14.29 -1.41 0.85
CA ALA A 56 -15.47 -1.17 1.67
C ALA A 56 -15.16 -0.69 3.10
N GLU A 57 -13.90 -0.76 3.55
CA GLU A 57 -13.42 -0.23 4.84
C GLU A 57 -12.70 1.12 4.66
N GLU A 58 -12.86 1.78 3.50
CA GLU A 58 -12.25 3.07 3.14
C GLU A 58 -10.71 3.04 3.17
N ARG A 59 -10.09 1.87 2.98
CA ARG A 59 -8.64 1.74 2.83
C ARG A 59 -8.23 2.01 1.39
N LEU A 60 -7.10 2.67 1.20
CA LEU A 60 -6.46 2.82 -0.11
C LEU A 60 -6.10 1.44 -0.66
N VAL A 61 -6.48 1.18 -1.92
CA VAL A 61 -6.12 -0.03 -2.66
C VAL A 61 -4.93 0.29 -3.55
N LEU A 62 -3.73 -0.14 -3.14
CA LEU A 62 -2.48 0.20 -3.83
C LEU A 62 -1.92 -1.03 -4.56
N PRO A 63 -1.56 -0.95 -5.85
CA PRO A 63 -1.02 -2.09 -6.58
C PRO A 63 0.34 -2.50 -6.02
N TYR A 64 0.53 -3.80 -5.71
CA TYR A 64 1.80 -4.30 -5.18
C TYR A 64 2.98 -4.06 -6.14
N GLU A 65 2.74 -4.07 -7.46
CA GLU A 65 3.74 -3.78 -8.48
C GLU A 65 4.36 -2.37 -8.37
N GLY A 66 3.64 -1.44 -7.72
CA GLY A 66 4.13 -0.10 -7.41
C GLY A 66 5.19 -0.07 -6.30
N MET A 67 5.36 -1.14 -5.53
CA MET A 67 6.28 -1.17 -4.40
C MET A 67 7.75 -1.18 -4.85
N LYS A 68 8.52 -0.14 -4.50
CA LYS A 68 9.93 0.02 -4.90
C LYS A 68 10.92 -0.27 -3.80
N ALA A 69 10.60 0.12 -2.57
CA ALA A 69 11.51 -0.03 -1.45
C ALA A 69 10.77 -0.36 -0.15
N VAL A 70 11.40 -1.21 0.65
CA VAL A 70 10.89 -1.65 1.94
C VAL A 70 12.02 -1.54 2.97
N LYS A 71 11.92 -0.55 3.86
CA LYS A 71 12.84 -0.34 4.98
C LYS A 71 12.04 0.09 6.23
N ASP A 72 12.32 1.26 6.77
CA ASP A 72 11.52 1.89 7.83
C ASP A 72 10.15 2.29 7.29
N VAL A 73 10.12 2.67 6.01
CA VAL A 73 8.94 3.03 5.24
C VAL A 73 8.83 2.14 4.00
N VAL A 74 7.63 2.10 3.43
CA VAL A 74 7.35 1.48 2.14
C VAL A 74 7.15 2.58 1.10
N VAL A 75 7.96 2.55 0.05
CA VAL A 75 7.88 3.52 -1.05
C VAL A 75 7.14 2.90 -2.23
N MET A 76 6.14 3.61 -2.73
CA MET A 76 5.30 3.26 -3.86
C MET A 76 5.51 4.24 -5.02
N GLU A 77 5.46 3.71 -6.24
CA GLU A 77 5.42 4.45 -7.49
C GLU A 77 4.25 3.98 -8.34
N ASN A 78 3.89 4.77 -9.36
CA ASN A 78 2.84 4.42 -10.33
C ASN A 78 1.54 3.99 -9.65
N ILE A 79 1.12 4.80 -8.68
CA ILE A 79 -0.12 4.65 -7.93
C ILE A 79 -1.31 5.17 -8.75
N SER A 80 -1.06 5.46 -10.02
CA SER A 80 -1.94 6.11 -10.97
C SER A 80 -3.19 5.28 -11.22
N MET A 81 -4.33 5.98 -11.26
CA MET A 81 -5.63 5.52 -11.71
C MET A 81 -5.62 5.39 -13.25
N ASP A 82 -5.35 4.21 -13.79
CA ASP A 82 -5.76 3.78 -15.15
C ASP A 82 -5.55 2.26 -15.32
#